data_AF-A0A022PED1-F1
#
_entry.id   AF-A0A022PED1-F1
#
_cell.length_a   1.000
_cell.length_b   1.000
_cell.length_c   1.000
_cell.angle_alpha   90.00
_cell.angle_beta   90.00
_cell.angle_gamma   90.00
#
_symmetry.space_group_name_H-M   'P 1'
#
loop_
_entity.id
_entity.type
_entity.pdbx_description
1 polymer ?
#
loop_
_entity_poly.entity_id
_entity_poly.type
_entity_poly.pdbx_seq_one_letter_code
_entity_poly.pdbx_strand_id
1 'polypeptide(L)'
;MNLNKKIFFIAPFLLTISNFSMACMQDPENIRNQVKNAITANGLAKTKVMSLYENCVLRVSVNTPNKLTLTSNKTVNSDNEIEESMYWYRGMQINEYQGFDRNSNEKISCVQENVFCGIAPKFTYSQSYLTNNNPGVVIEFKTKRAGWLYGDFTTAHNCRPKVEAGTLSYGLGRRGTSESCDAEYKQRGIGNIFNEWLSTNKIQAQVAYVLLRK
;
A
#
# COMPACT_ATOMS: atom_id res chain seq x y z
N MET A 1 -16.08 59.66 -43.19
CA MET A 1 -16.85 58.56 -42.57
C MET A 1 -15.85 57.52 -42.10
N ASN A 2 -15.35 57.56 -40.87
CA ASN A 2 -15.96 57.26 -39.57
C ASN A 2 -16.09 55.75 -39.27
N LEU A 3 -15.56 55.37 -38.09
CA LEU A 3 -15.59 54.09 -37.34
C LEU A 3 -14.42 53.10 -37.62
N ASN A 4 -13.42 53.01 -36.72
CA ASN A 4 -13.36 52.39 -35.39
C ASN A 4 -12.97 50.90 -35.43
N LYS A 5 -11.81 50.56 -34.82
CA LYS A 5 -11.74 49.64 -33.66
C LYS A 5 -10.30 49.56 -33.11
N LYS A 6 -10.15 50.06 -31.88
CA LYS A 6 -9.03 49.78 -30.97
C LYS A 6 -9.01 48.29 -30.61
N ILE A 7 -7.85 47.64 -30.55
CA ILE A 7 -7.56 46.62 -29.54
C ILE A 7 -6.09 46.75 -29.12
N PHE A 8 -5.90 47.20 -27.88
CA PHE A 8 -4.66 47.11 -27.13
C PHE A 8 -4.39 45.64 -26.79
N PHE A 9 -3.24 45.10 -27.19
CA PHE A 9 -2.75 43.83 -26.67
C PHE A 9 -1.99 44.10 -25.36
N ILE A 10 -2.70 44.03 -24.25
CA ILE A 10 -2.09 43.84 -22.93
C ILE A 10 -1.93 42.33 -22.76
N ALA A 11 -0.70 41.85 -22.87
CA ALA A 11 -0.37 40.46 -22.56
C ALA A 11 -0.58 40.21 -21.06
N PRO A 12 -1.44 39.27 -20.63
CA PRO A 12 -1.49 38.87 -19.25
C PRO A 12 -0.29 37.96 -18.99
N PHE A 13 0.53 38.37 -18.02
CA PHE A 13 1.49 37.56 -17.29
C PHE A 13 0.89 36.17 -16.99
N LEU A 14 1.40 35.11 -17.62
CA LEU A 14 1.19 33.74 -17.17
C LEU A 14 2.12 33.50 -15.99
N LEU A 15 1.69 33.89 -14.79
CA LEU A 15 2.24 33.37 -13.55
C LEU A 15 1.82 31.90 -13.45
N THR A 16 2.72 31.00 -13.88
CA THR A 16 2.65 29.60 -13.48
C THR A 16 2.85 29.56 -11.97
N ILE A 17 1.75 29.56 -11.21
CA ILE A 17 1.77 29.15 -9.81
C ILE A 17 2.29 27.71 -9.77
N SER A 18 3.56 27.58 -9.41
CA SER A 18 4.13 26.31 -8.95
C SER A 18 3.23 25.83 -7.81
N ASN A 19 2.49 24.74 -8.02
CA ASN A 19 1.77 24.06 -6.95
C ASN A 19 2.81 23.58 -5.93
N PHE A 20 3.08 24.40 -4.91
CA PHE A 20 3.77 23.93 -3.73
C PHE A 20 2.93 22.80 -3.17
N SER A 21 3.50 21.60 -3.15
CA SER A 21 3.00 20.42 -2.46
C SER A 21 2.86 20.79 -0.99
N MET A 22 1.69 21.32 -0.61
CA MET A 22 1.39 21.70 0.76
C MET A 22 1.15 20.41 1.53
N ALA A 23 2.24 19.88 2.10
CA ALA A 23 2.13 18.76 3.02
C ALA A 23 1.05 18.99 4.06
N CYS A 24 0.37 17.92 4.47
CA CYS A 24 -0.90 17.95 5.19
C CYS A 24 -1.11 19.25 5.99
N MET A 25 -1.80 20.24 5.41
CA MET A 25 -1.92 21.59 5.99
C MET A 25 -2.61 21.58 7.36
N GLN A 26 -3.26 20.47 7.70
CA GLN A 26 -3.92 20.24 8.98
C GLN A 26 -2.92 19.98 10.10
N ASP A 27 -1.72 19.49 9.80
CA ASP A 27 -0.65 19.34 10.79
C ASP A 27 0.09 20.69 10.96
N PRO A 28 0.38 21.13 12.19
CA PRO A 28 1.27 22.27 12.44
C PRO A 28 2.64 22.10 11.78
N GLU A 29 3.31 23.19 11.41
CA GLU A 29 4.56 23.15 10.64
C GLU A 29 5.66 22.29 11.28
N ASN A 30 5.82 22.38 12.61
CA ASN A 30 6.76 21.55 13.35
C ASN A 30 6.45 20.06 13.21
N ILE A 31 5.17 19.68 13.21
CA ILE A 31 4.74 18.29 13.02
C ILE A 31 4.99 17.86 11.57
N ARG A 32 4.67 18.70 10.58
CA ARG A 32 4.98 18.40 9.17
C ARG A 32 6.45 18.13 8.94
N ASN A 33 7.31 18.99 9.49
CA ASN A 33 8.76 18.83 9.36
C ASN A 33 9.24 17.55 10.05
N GLN A 34 8.71 17.23 11.24
CA GLN A 34 9.01 15.96 11.90
C GLN A 34 8.61 14.74 11.06
N VAL A 35 7.43 14.76 10.44
CA VAL A 35 6.96 13.65 9.58
C VAL A 35 7.84 13.52 8.34
N LYS A 36 8.09 14.62 7.61
CA LYS A 36 8.94 14.59 6.41
C LYS A 36 10.36 14.12 6.72
N ASN A 37 10.92 14.56 7.84
CA ASN A 37 12.24 14.12 8.30
C ASN A 37 12.24 12.63 8.62
N ALA A 38 11.21 12.12 9.32
CA ALA A 38 11.08 10.70 9.60
C ALA A 38 10.93 9.87 8.31
N ILE A 39 10.07 10.28 7.38
CA ILE A 39 9.91 9.61 6.07
C ILE A 39 11.26 9.56 5.34
N THR A 40 12.01 10.66 5.34
CA THR A 40 13.32 10.76 4.69
C THR A 40 14.37 9.90 5.36
N ALA A 41 14.46 9.92 6.70
CA ALA A 41 15.41 9.13 7.48
C ALA A 41 15.17 7.61 7.33
N ASN A 42 13.92 7.19 7.10
CA ASN A 42 13.58 5.81 6.79
C ASN A 42 13.71 5.50 5.27
N GLY A 43 14.32 6.37 4.47
CA GLY A 43 14.58 6.12 3.05
C GLY A 43 13.34 6.17 2.14
N LEU A 44 12.22 6.74 2.60
CA LEU A 44 10.96 6.77 1.87
C LEU A 44 10.68 8.08 1.13
N ALA A 45 11.64 9.02 1.12
CA ALA A 45 11.47 10.34 0.52
C ALA A 45 11.05 10.32 -0.97
N LYS A 46 11.53 9.32 -1.72
CA LYS A 46 11.24 9.16 -3.16
C LYS A 46 10.17 8.10 -3.45
N THR A 47 9.34 7.77 -2.45
CA THR A 47 8.28 6.77 -2.59
C THR A 47 6.90 7.39 -2.52
N LYS A 48 5.84 6.63 -2.86
CA LYS A 48 4.45 7.09 -2.68
C LYS A 48 4.13 7.46 -1.23
N VAL A 49 4.83 6.96 -0.21
CA VAL A 49 4.59 7.39 1.19
C VAL A 49 4.77 8.90 1.37
N MET A 50 5.83 9.49 0.79
CA MET A 50 6.04 10.94 0.88
C MET A 50 4.91 11.69 0.19
N SER A 51 4.58 11.32 -1.06
CA SER A 51 3.53 12.01 -1.82
C SER A 51 2.15 11.85 -1.18
N LEU A 52 1.82 10.69 -0.61
CA LEU A 52 0.56 10.47 0.09
C LEU A 52 0.46 11.31 1.37
N TYR A 53 1.56 11.48 2.11
CA TYR A 53 1.59 12.41 3.24
C TYR A 53 1.43 13.85 2.77
N GLU A 54 2.13 14.22 1.70
CA GLU A 54 2.07 15.58 1.20
C GLU A 54 0.66 15.95 0.70
N ASN A 55 -0.09 14.98 0.17
CA ASN A 55 -1.46 15.16 -0.32
C ASN A 55 -2.55 14.90 0.74
N CYS A 56 -2.20 14.92 2.04
CA CYS A 56 -3.13 14.68 3.16
C CYS A 56 -3.84 13.31 3.17
N VAL A 57 -3.37 12.34 2.38
CA VAL A 57 -3.92 10.98 2.35
C VAL A 57 -3.43 10.20 3.55
N LEU A 58 -2.12 10.25 3.82
CA LEU A 58 -1.54 9.75 5.06
C LEU A 58 -1.56 10.85 6.12
N ARG A 59 -1.97 10.48 7.33
CA ARG A 59 -2.05 11.39 8.48
C ARG A 59 -1.40 10.78 9.70
N VAL A 60 -0.83 11.63 10.54
CA VAL A 60 -0.24 11.21 11.82
C VAL A 60 -1.32 10.60 12.71
N SER A 61 -1.09 9.38 13.16
CA SER A 61 -1.94 8.69 14.15
C SER A 61 -1.24 8.50 15.49
N VAL A 62 0.08 8.29 15.47
CA VAL A 62 0.90 8.23 16.69
C VAL A 62 2.18 9.01 16.46
N ASN A 63 2.55 9.82 17.44
CA ASN A 63 3.78 10.58 17.46
C ASN A 63 4.40 10.48 18.86
N THR A 64 5.42 9.64 19.02
CA THR A 64 6.20 9.53 20.26
C THR A 64 7.67 9.88 19.99
N PRO A 65 8.53 9.93 21.02
CA PRO A 65 9.97 10.15 20.82
C PRO A 65 10.63 9.11 19.91
N ASN A 66 10.18 7.86 19.94
CA ASN A 66 10.85 6.74 19.26
C ASN A 66 10.14 6.29 17.97
N LYS A 67 8.88 6.70 17.75
CA LYS A 67 8.12 6.26 16.58
C LYS A 67 7.14 7.30 16.08
N LEU A 68 6.88 7.21 14.78
CA LEU A 68 5.83 7.95 14.11
C LEU A 68 5.01 6.98 13.28
N THR A 69 3.69 7.03 13.39
CA THR A 69 2.80 6.21 12.56
C THR A 69 1.89 7.09 11.74
N LEU A 70 1.68 6.67 10.49
CA LEU A 70 0.75 7.28 9.56
C LEU A 70 -0.35 6.30 9.20
N THR A 71 -1.59 6.78 9.10
CA THR A 71 -2.74 6.01 8.63
C THR A 71 -3.35 6.69 7.42
N SER A 72 -3.78 5.89 6.45
CA SER A 72 -4.46 6.38 5.25
C SER A 72 -5.94 6.65 5.53
N ASN A 73 -6.46 7.73 4.96
CA ASN A 73 -7.90 8.02 4.92
C ASN A 73 -8.59 7.45 3.67
N LYS A 74 -7.88 6.66 2.85
CA LYS A 74 -8.40 6.02 1.64
C LYS A 74 -8.57 4.51 1.77
N THR A 75 -8.08 3.91 2.85
CA THR A 75 -8.18 2.46 3.12
C THR A 75 -9.18 2.17 4.22
N VAL A 76 -9.65 0.92 4.29
CA VAL A 76 -10.68 0.50 5.25
C VAL A 76 -10.05 -0.01 6.54
N ASN A 77 -8.90 -0.67 6.47
CA ASN A 77 -8.18 -1.23 7.62
C ASN A 77 -9.07 -2.20 8.45
N SER A 78 -9.82 -3.06 7.75
CA SER A 78 -10.74 -4.06 8.31
C SER A 78 -10.05 -5.30 8.88
N ASP A 79 -10.70 -5.95 9.84
CA ASP A 79 -10.32 -7.26 10.38
C ASP A 79 -11.36 -8.35 10.08
N ASN A 80 -11.79 -8.41 8.82
CA ASN A 80 -12.79 -9.38 8.40
C ASN A 80 -12.21 -10.81 8.37
N GLU A 81 -13.11 -11.79 8.46
CA GLU A 81 -12.76 -13.18 8.19
C GLU A 81 -12.52 -13.41 6.70
N ILE A 82 -11.82 -14.51 6.40
CA ILE A 82 -11.27 -14.77 5.06
C ILE A 82 -12.36 -14.87 3.98
N GLU A 83 -13.50 -15.46 4.30
CA GLU A 83 -14.63 -15.71 3.41
C GLU A 83 -15.39 -14.43 3.06
N GLU A 84 -15.33 -13.42 3.93
CA GLU A 84 -16.05 -12.15 3.79
C GLU A 84 -15.13 -11.01 3.37
N SER A 85 -13.82 -11.26 3.28
CA SER A 85 -12.87 -10.19 3.05
C SER A 85 -12.85 -9.71 1.60
N MET A 86 -13.01 -8.39 1.43
CA MET A 86 -12.72 -7.68 0.19
C MET A 86 -11.28 -7.13 0.17
N TYR A 87 -10.70 -6.89 1.35
CA TYR A 87 -9.45 -6.18 1.55
C TYR A 87 -8.43 -7.08 2.24
N TRP A 88 -7.26 -7.18 1.63
CA TRP A 88 -6.18 -8.06 2.08
C TRP A 88 -4.96 -7.24 2.41
N TYR A 89 -4.18 -7.66 3.39
CA TYR A 89 -3.11 -6.84 3.92
C TYR A 89 -1.79 -7.58 3.95
N ARG A 90 -0.71 -6.83 3.78
CA ARG A 90 0.66 -7.29 3.99
C ARG A 90 1.49 -6.19 4.64
N GLY A 91 2.12 -6.51 5.76
CA GLY A 91 3.22 -5.71 6.28
C GLY A 91 4.49 -5.95 5.46
N MET A 92 5.05 -4.90 4.91
CA MET A 92 6.31 -4.89 4.17
C MET A 92 7.32 -4.07 4.96
N GLN A 93 8.50 -4.61 5.21
CA GLN A 93 9.60 -3.80 5.76
C GLN A 93 10.03 -2.75 4.73
N ILE A 94 10.68 -1.67 5.18
CA ILE A 94 11.09 -0.53 4.33
C ILE A 94 11.72 -0.97 3.00
N ASN A 95 12.70 -1.88 3.03
CA ASN A 95 13.40 -2.31 1.82
C ASN A 95 12.49 -3.06 0.83
N GLU A 96 11.58 -3.90 1.34
CA GLU A 96 10.58 -4.60 0.53
C GLU A 96 9.61 -3.60 -0.10
N TYR A 97 9.08 -2.67 0.70
CA TYR A 97 8.18 -1.64 0.20
C TYR A 97 8.84 -0.73 -0.84
N GLN A 98 10.09 -0.33 -0.66
CA GLN A 98 10.80 0.45 -1.67
C GLN A 98 10.93 -0.32 -3.00
N GLY A 99 11.14 -1.63 -2.97
CA GLY A 99 11.16 -2.48 -4.16
C GLY A 99 9.79 -2.56 -4.83
N PHE A 100 8.73 -2.69 -4.02
CA PHE A 100 7.34 -2.68 -4.47
C PHE A 100 6.95 -1.34 -5.12
N ASP A 101 7.28 -0.22 -4.48
CA ASP A 101 6.99 1.12 -4.96
C ASP A 101 7.72 1.44 -6.28
N ARG A 102 9.00 1.01 -6.39
CA ARG A 102 9.80 1.13 -7.62
C ARG A 102 9.23 0.36 -8.81
N ASN A 103 8.44 -0.69 -8.57
CA ASN A 103 7.75 -1.43 -9.63
C ASN A 103 6.30 -0.98 -9.82
N SER A 104 5.99 0.25 -9.43
CA SER A 104 4.65 0.84 -9.55
C SER A 104 3.56 0.15 -8.73
N ASN A 105 3.93 -0.67 -7.73
CA ASN A 105 3.04 -1.52 -6.94
C ASN A 105 2.41 -2.69 -7.73
N GLU A 106 3.04 -3.11 -8.82
CA GLU A 106 2.48 -4.13 -9.72
C GLU A 106 2.95 -5.54 -9.37
N LYS A 107 4.02 -5.68 -8.56
CA LYS A 107 4.61 -7.00 -8.27
C LYS A 107 5.20 -7.09 -6.88
N ILE A 108 4.76 -8.05 -6.09
CA ILE A 108 5.39 -8.41 -4.82
C ILE A 108 6.62 -9.30 -5.10
N SER A 109 7.82 -8.83 -4.75
CA SER A 109 9.08 -9.53 -5.08
C SER A 109 9.25 -10.83 -4.28
N CYS A 110 8.80 -10.87 -3.03
CA CYS A 110 8.95 -12.03 -2.15
C CYS A 110 8.30 -13.31 -2.68
N VAL A 111 7.41 -13.21 -3.68
CA VAL A 111 6.81 -14.36 -4.37
C VAL A 111 7.88 -15.29 -4.96
N GLN A 112 9.02 -14.73 -5.38
CA GLN A 112 10.12 -15.45 -6.02
C GLN A 112 11.27 -15.77 -5.05
N GLU A 113 11.22 -15.21 -3.84
CA GLU A 113 12.29 -15.32 -2.85
C GLU A 113 12.00 -16.46 -1.85
N ASN A 114 13.02 -16.91 -1.14
CA ASN A 114 12.87 -17.92 -0.08
C ASN A 114 12.62 -17.24 1.28
N VAL A 115 11.63 -16.35 1.34
CA VAL A 115 11.26 -15.56 2.53
C VAL A 115 9.75 -15.61 2.76
N PHE A 116 9.31 -15.20 3.94
CA PHE A 116 7.88 -15.14 4.26
C PHE A 116 7.15 -14.13 3.35
N CYS A 117 6.16 -14.64 2.61
CA CYS A 117 5.41 -13.88 1.62
C CYS A 117 3.90 -14.08 1.78
N GLY A 118 3.35 -13.75 2.95
CA GLY A 118 1.91 -13.87 3.24
C GLY A 118 1.08 -12.62 2.94
N ILE A 119 -0.22 -12.84 2.67
CA ILE A 119 -1.31 -11.86 2.80
C ILE A 119 -2.37 -12.39 3.75
N ALA A 120 -3.04 -11.51 4.49
CA ALA A 120 -4.11 -11.88 5.42
C ALA A 120 -5.30 -10.91 5.31
N PRO A 121 -6.53 -11.34 5.64
CA PRO A 121 -7.71 -10.48 5.59
C PRO A 121 -7.77 -9.50 6.78
N LYS A 122 -6.99 -9.74 7.84
CA LYS A 122 -6.92 -8.89 9.03
C LYS A 122 -5.79 -7.87 8.95
N PHE A 123 -6.17 -6.60 8.97
CA PHE A 123 -5.27 -5.46 9.04
C PHE A 123 -4.38 -5.51 10.29
N THR A 124 -4.96 -5.75 11.47
CA THR A 124 -4.22 -5.74 12.75
C THR A 124 -3.15 -6.81 12.79
N TYR A 125 -3.46 -8.01 12.30
CA TYR A 125 -2.48 -9.08 12.13
C TYR A 125 -1.32 -8.65 11.23
N SER A 126 -1.62 -8.10 10.05
CA SER A 126 -0.59 -7.66 9.10
C SER A 126 0.24 -6.49 9.62
N GLN A 127 -0.38 -5.58 10.37
CA GLN A 127 0.28 -4.47 11.04
C GLN A 127 1.24 -4.94 12.13
N SER A 128 0.93 -6.02 12.85
CA SER A 128 1.76 -6.53 13.95
C SER A 128 3.17 -6.96 13.55
N TYR A 129 3.38 -7.23 12.25
CA TYR A 129 4.72 -7.51 11.70
C TYR A 129 5.64 -6.29 11.68
N LEU A 130 5.08 -5.09 11.81
CA LEU A 130 5.83 -3.85 11.87
C LEU A 130 6.07 -3.45 13.31
N THR A 131 7.33 -3.19 13.63
CA THR A 131 7.77 -2.77 14.98
C THR A 131 8.78 -1.63 14.86
N ASN A 132 9.17 -1.01 15.97
CA ASN A 132 10.25 -0.02 15.93
C ASN A 132 11.58 -0.56 15.40
N ASN A 133 11.85 -1.86 15.62
CA ASN A 133 13.06 -2.51 15.12
C ASN A 133 12.93 -2.89 13.64
N ASN A 134 11.70 -3.17 13.20
CA ASN A 134 11.37 -3.51 11.82
C ASN A 134 10.26 -2.56 11.31
N PRO A 135 10.58 -1.27 11.07
CA PRO A 135 9.62 -0.32 10.54
C PRO A 135 9.25 -0.68 9.10
N GLY A 136 8.15 -0.11 8.61
CA GLY A 136 7.65 -0.49 7.30
C GLY A 136 6.27 0.07 6.98
N VAL A 137 5.64 -0.57 6.01
CA VAL A 137 4.39 -0.14 5.39
C VAL A 137 3.44 -1.32 5.31
N VAL A 138 2.19 -1.14 5.73
CA VAL A 138 1.12 -2.08 5.41
C VAL A 138 0.47 -1.64 4.10
N ILE A 139 0.41 -2.57 3.15
CA ILE A 139 -0.32 -2.41 1.90
C ILE A 139 -1.68 -3.09 2.03
N GLU A 140 -2.75 -2.37 1.66
CA GLU A 140 -4.08 -2.92 1.41
C GLU A 140 -4.20 -3.30 -0.06
N PHE A 141 -4.68 -4.51 -0.30
CA PHE A 141 -5.01 -5.07 -1.60
C PHE A 141 -6.52 -5.20 -1.70
N LYS A 142 -7.13 -4.36 -2.52
CA LYS A 142 -8.57 -4.36 -2.77
C LYS A 142 -8.90 -5.30 -3.92
N THR A 143 -9.83 -6.22 -3.65
CA THR A 143 -10.36 -7.17 -4.65
C THR A 143 -11.68 -6.66 -5.25
N LYS A 144 -12.20 -7.38 -6.26
CA LYS A 144 -13.44 -7.02 -6.98
C LYS A 144 -14.67 -6.96 -6.06
N ARG A 145 -14.77 -7.88 -5.09
CA ARG A 145 -15.89 -7.98 -4.14
C ARG A 145 -15.46 -8.80 -2.92
N ALA A 146 -16.22 -8.69 -1.83
CA ALA A 146 -16.06 -9.55 -0.66
C ALA A 146 -16.04 -11.05 -1.03
N GLY A 147 -15.12 -11.79 -0.40
CA GLY A 147 -14.93 -13.23 -0.59
C GLY A 147 -14.37 -13.63 -1.95
N TRP A 148 -14.02 -12.68 -2.82
CA TRP A 148 -13.57 -12.99 -4.18
C TRP A 148 -12.28 -13.83 -4.19
N LEU A 149 -11.27 -13.42 -3.41
CA LEU A 149 -9.99 -14.12 -3.36
C LEU A 149 -10.13 -15.49 -2.67
N TYR A 150 -10.95 -15.58 -1.62
CA TYR A 150 -11.25 -16.87 -0.97
C TYR A 150 -11.98 -17.83 -1.91
N GLY A 151 -13.00 -17.36 -2.63
CA GLY A 151 -13.73 -18.17 -3.60
C GLY A 151 -12.86 -18.67 -4.76
N ASP A 152 -11.90 -17.84 -5.22
CA ASP A 152 -10.94 -18.26 -6.26
C ASP A 152 -9.94 -19.26 -5.69
N PHE A 153 -9.16 -18.88 -4.67
CA PHE A 153 -8.09 -19.73 -4.15
C PHE A 153 -8.62 -21.00 -3.46
N THR A 154 -9.50 -20.87 -2.47
CA THR A 154 -9.94 -22.01 -1.67
C THR A 154 -11.04 -22.80 -2.37
N THR A 155 -12.14 -22.14 -2.76
CA THR A 155 -13.32 -22.87 -3.25
C THR A 155 -13.12 -23.45 -4.65
N ALA A 156 -12.54 -22.69 -5.58
CA ALA A 156 -12.34 -23.15 -6.95
C ALA A 156 -11.06 -23.97 -7.13
N HIS A 157 -9.96 -23.54 -6.49
CA HIS A 157 -8.62 -24.10 -6.72
C HIS A 157 -8.04 -24.90 -5.55
N ASN A 158 -8.86 -25.21 -4.53
CA ASN A 158 -8.52 -26.06 -3.38
C ASN A 158 -7.29 -25.61 -2.56
N CYS A 159 -6.85 -24.36 -2.71
CA CYS A 159 -5.73 -23.81 -1.98
C CYS A 159 -6.09 -23.66 -0.50
N ARG A 160 -5.47 -24.43 0.39
CA ARG A 160 -5.75 -24.39 1.81
C ARG A 160 -5.09 -23.16 2.45
N PRO A 161 -5.87 -22.28 3.10
CA PRO A 161 -5.27 -21.20 3.87
C PRO A 161 -4.53 -21.77 5.07
N LYS A 162 -3.55 -21.00 5.57
CA LYS A 162 -2.78 -21.36 6.75
C LYS A 162 -3.38 -20.67 7.97
N VAL A 163 -3.51 -21.42 9.06
CA VAL A 163 -3.87 -20.86 10.37
C VAL A 163 -2.69 -20.08 10.94
N GLU A 164 -2.96 -18.84 11.31
CA GLU A 164 -2.02 -17.92 11.93
C GLU A 164 -2.63 -17.40 13.25
N ALA A 165 -1.85 -16.65 14.03
CA ALA A 165 -2.33 -16.10 15.30
C ALA A 165 -3.54 -15.16 15.07
N GLY A 166 -4.75 -15.67 15.34
CA GLY A 166 -6.01 -14.92 15.26
C GLY A 166 -6.57 -14.70 13.85
N THR A 167 -6.00 -15.32 12.81
CA THR A 167 -6.48 -15.18 11.42
C THR A 167 -6.09 -16.37 10.54
N LEU A 168 -6.61 -16.38 9.31
CA LEU A 168 -6.17 -17.23 8.23
C LEU A 168 -5.37 -16.41 7.21
N SER A 169 -4.37 -17.01 6.58
CA SER A 169 -3.55 -16.32 5.59
C SER A 169 -3.29 -17.19 4.35
N TYR A 170 -2.85 -16.53 3.27
CA TYR A 170 -2.29 -17.20 2.11
C TYR A 170 -0.82 -16.87 1.97
N GLY A 171 0.01 -17.91 1.87
CA GLY A 171 1.43 -17.80 1.54
C GLY A 171 1.61 -17.74 0.02
N LEU A 172 1.97 -16.58 -0.49
CA LEU A 172 2.23 -16.29 -1.90
C LEU A 172 3.63 -16.76 -2.37
N GLY A 173 4.50 -17.20 -1.46
CA GLY A 173 5.83 -17.70 -1.81
C GLY A 173 5.81 -19.02 -2.59
N ARG A 174 6.97 -19.42 -3.12
CA ARG A 174 7.13 -20.65 -3.94
C ARG A 174 6.69 -21.92 -3.22
N ARG A 175 7.05 -22.07 -1.95
CA ARG A 175 6.67 -23.17 -1.05
C ARG A 175 5.77 -22.58 0.01
N GLY A 176 4.47 -22.72 -0.19
CA GLY A 176 3.44 -22.02 0.58
C GLY A 176 2.08 -22.62 0.27
N THR A 177 1.04 -21.79 0.27
CA THR A 177 -0.34 -22.24 -0.01
C THR A 177 -0.43 -22.99 -1.34
N SER A 178 0.38 -22.62 -2.35
CA SER A 178 0.46 -23.30 -3.65
C SER A 178 0.58 -24.82 -3.57
N GLU A 179 1.23 -25.38 -2.54
CA GLU A 179 1.45 -26.83 -2.43
C GLU A 179 0.16 -27.63 -2.21
N SER A 180 -0.84 -26.97 -1.63
CA SER A 180 -2.14 -27.54 -1.29
C SER A 180 -3.22 -27.32 -2.36
N CYS A 181 -2.95 -26.45 -3.33
CA CYS A 181 -3.87 -26.16 -4.42
C CYS A 181 -4.01 -27.34 -5.39
N ASP A 182 -4.97 -27.22 -6.30
CA ASP A 182 -5.09 -28.08 -7.48
C ASP A 182 -3.84 -28.03 -8.38
N ALA A 183 -3.81 -28.91 -9.39
CA ALA A 183 -2.65 -29.06 -10.27
C ALA A 183 -2.27 -27.75 -10.99
N GLU A 184 -3.25 -26.94 -11.42
CA GLU A 184 -2.99 -25.71 -12.15
C GLU A 184 -2.34 -24.66 -11.24
N TYR A 185 -2.96 -24.37 -10.10
CA TYR A 185 -2.49 -23.34 -9.17
C TYR A 185 -1.22 -23.76 -8.46
N LYS A 186 -1.02 -25.06 -8.24
CA LYS A 186 0.25 -25.61 -7.76
C LYS A 186 1.38 -25.43 -8.76
N GLN A 187 1.13 -25.68 -10.05
CA GLN A 187 2.14 -25.53 -11.10
C GLN A 187 2.49 -24.05 -11.33
N ARG A 188 1.49 -23.17 -11.40
CA ARG A 188 1.70 -21.73 -11.63
C ARG A 188 2.24 -21.02 -10.39
N GLY A 189 1.83 -21.45 -9.21
CA GLY A 189 2.09 -20.79 -7.92
C GLY A 189 1.17 -19.60 -7.70
N ILE A 190 0.44 -19.58 -6.56
CA ILE A 190 -0.60 -18.58 -6.31
C ILE A 190 -0.07 -17.14 -6.24
N GLY A 191 1.19 -16.95 -5.83
CA GLY A 191 1.81 -15.63 -5.81
C GLY A 191 2.07 -15.06 -7.21
N ASN A 192 2.34 -15.93 -8.19
CA ASN A 192 2.47 -15.49 -9.58
C ASN A 192 1.12 -15.06 -10.14
N ILE A 193 0.07 -15.81 -9.83
CA ILE A 193 -1.31 -15.48 -10.17
C ILE A 193 -1.72 -14.16 -9.51
N PHE A 194 -1.37 -13.98 -8.22
CA PHE A 194 -1.63 -12.74 -7.50
C PHE A 194 -0.90 -11.54 -8.12
N ASN A 195 0.38 -11.70 -8.49
CA ASN A 195 1.14 -10.65 -9.18
C ASN A 195 0.56 -10.35 -10.57
N GLU A 196 0.08 -11.33 -11.31
CA GLU A 196 -0.63 -11.11 -12.58
C GLU A 196 -1.88 -10.24 -12.35
N TRP A 197 -2.66 -10.53 -11.32
CA TRP A 197 -3.83 -9.73 -10.95
C TRP A 197 -3.50 -8.32 -10.49
N LEU A 198 -2.37 -8.12 -9.80
CA LEU A 198 -1.87 -6.79 -9.45
C LEU A 198 -1.49 -6.01 -10.72
N SER A 199 -0.68 -6.59 -11.60
CA SER A 199 -0.22 -5.93 -12.84
C SER A 199 -1.35 -5.60 -13.82
N THR A 200 -2.45 -6.37 -13.78
CA THR A 200 -3.65 -6.15 -14.61
C THR A 200 -4.73 -5.32 -13.90
N ASN A 201 -4.45 -4.79 -12.70
CA ASN A 201 -5.36 -4.02 -11.87
C ASN A 201 -6.66 -4.75 -11.47
N LYS A 202 -6.69 -6.08 -11.57
CA LYS A 202 -7.77 -6.92 -11.02
C LYS A 202 -7.76 -6.89 -9.49
N ILE A 203 -6.57 -6.69 -8.90
CA ILE A 203 -6.35 -6.32 -7.51
C ILE A 203 -5.65 -4.97 -7.49
N GLN A 204 -6.11 -4.06 -6.63
CA GLN A 204 -5.52 -2.72 -6.49
C GLN A 204 -4.75 -2.62 -5.18
N ALA A 205 -3.53 -2.06 -5.21
CA ALA A 205 -2.69 -1.88 -4.04
C ALA A 205 -2.69 -0.42 -3.56
N GLN A 206 -2.85 -0.21 -2.26
CA GLN A 206 -2.82 1.11 -1.62
C GLN A 206 -2.06 1.06 -0.30
N VAL A 207 -1.37 2.15 0.05
CA VAL A 207 -0.73 2.29 1.37
C VAL A 207 -1.82 2.51 2.42
N ALA A 208 -1.90 1.59 3.39
CA ALA A 208 -2.88 1.63 4.47
C ALA A 208 -2.31 2.26 5.74
N TYR A 209 -1.09 1.88 6.08
CA TYR A 209 -0.42 2.27 7.31
C TYR A 209 1.10 2.33 7.13
N VAL A 210 1.76 3.23 7.84
CA VAL A 210 3.21 3.36 7.86
C VAL A 210 3.68 3.44 9.31
N LEU A 211 4.69 2.65 9.66
CA LEU A 211 5.44 2.80 10.90
C LEU A 211 6.85 3.27 10.55
N LEU A 212 7.21 4.44 11.07
CA LEU A 212 8.52 5.05 10.91
C LEU A 212 9.23 5.06 12.26
N ARG A 213 10.51 4.70 12.24
CA ARG A 213 11.39 4.97 13.36
C ARG A 213 11.77 6.44 13.36
N LYS A 214 11.86 7.05 14.55
CA LYS A 214 12.45 8.37 14.73
C LYS A 214 13.90 8.30 15.17
#